data_AF-A0A0X3W8H6-F1
#
_entry.id   AF-A0A0X3W8H6-F1
#
_cell.length_a   1.000
_cell.length_b   1.000
_cell.length_c   1.000
_cell.angle_alpha   90.00
_cell.angle_beta   90.00
_cell.angle_gamma   90.00
#
_symmetry.space_group_name_H-M   'P 1'
#
loop_
_entity.id
_entity.type
_entity.pdbx_description
1 polymer ?
#
loop_
_entity_poly.entity_id
_entity_poly.type
_entity_poly.pdbx_seq_one_letter_code
_entity_poly.pdbx_strand_id
1 'polypeptide(L)'
;MSHPAPYPVRLADEITRQLSQLADHLSQLPPHQATQVIARVLDPDTGILGGVTHLVATGSAFAKNQAEQGALPAEVWLALGRASNELYDITLDLDEHTDTLQHVGTQPVTTAAKPPAPAPLVVRRRR
;
A
#
# COMPACT_ATOMS: atom_id res chain seq x y z
N MET A 1 -28.20 1.41 -24.39
CA MET A 1 -27.22 0.33 -24.23
C MET A 1 -26.02 0.89 -23.49
N SER A 2 -25.74 0.39 -22.29
CA SER A 2 -24.61 0.85 -21.47
C SER A 2 -23.31 0.52 -22.20
N HIS A 3 -22.49 1.53 -22.49
CA HIS A 3 -21.16 1.30 -23.03
C HIS A 3 -20.39 0.44 -22.02
N PRO A 4 -19.76 -0.68 -22.43
CA PRO A 4 -18.89 -1.42 -21.53
C PRO A 4 -17.76 -0.47 -21.13
N ALA A 5 -17.58 -0.26 -19.83
CA ALA A 5 -16.46 0.51 -19.32
C ALA A 5 -15.17 -0.05 -19.94
N PRO A 6 -14.28 0.83 -20.45
CA PRO A 6 -13.05 0.39 -21.10
C PRO A 6 -12.27 -0.49 -20.12
N TYR A 7 -11.61 -1.53 -20.64
CA TYR A 7 -10.93 -2.56 -19.85
C TYR A 7 -10.07 -2.00 -18.69
N PRO A 8 -9.32 -0.88 -18.84
CA PRO A 8 -8.57 -0.28 -17.74
C PRO A 8 -9.42 0.20 -16.55
N VAL A 9 -10.63 0.71 -16.80
CA VAL A 9 -11.55 1.14 -15.72
C VAL A 9 -12.06 -0.08 -14.96
N ARG A 10 -12.47 -1.12 -15.67
CA ARG A 10 -12.88 -2.39 -15.03
C ARG A 10 -11.75 -3.04 -14.23
N LEU A 11 -10.51 -2.92 -14.70
CA LEU A 11 -9.34 -3.40 -13.97
C LEU A 11 -9.13 -2.61 -12.66
N ALA A 12 -9.26 -1.28 -12.70
CA ALA A 12 -9.16 -0.45 -11.50
C ALA A 12 -10.27 -0.78 -10.47
N ASP A 13 -11.51 -0.98 -10.94
CA ASP A 13 -12.63 -1.39 -10.08
C ASP A 13 -12.36 -2.75 -9.43
N GLU A 14 -11.85 -3.72 -10.20
CA GLU A 14 -11.53 -5.05 -9.70
C GLU A 14 -10.39 -5.03 -8.67
N ILE A 15 -9.34 -4.24 -8.90
CA ILE A 15 -8.27 -4.04 -7.92
C ILE A 15 -8.85 -3.43 -6.63
N THR A 16 -9.69 -2.39 -6.75
CA THR A 16 -10.32 -1.74 -5.59
C THR A 16 -11.16 -2.73 -4.77
N ARG A 17 -11.91 -3.59 -5.46
CA ARG A 17 -12.70 -4.66 -4.84
C ARG A 17 -11.81 -5.68 -4.11
N GLN A 18 -10.73 -6.12 -4.74
CA GLN A 18 -9.79 -7.08 -4.15
C GLN A 18 -9.06 -6.50 -2.92
N LEU A 19 -8.67 -5.23 -2.96
CA LEU A 19 -8.06 -4.54 -1.82
C LEU A 19 -9.02 -4.47 -0.62
N SER A 20 -10.29 -4.18 -0.88
CA SER A 20 -11.33 -4.15 0.16
C SER A 20 -11.51 -5.54 0.79
N GLN A 21 -11.57 -6.59 -0.03
CA GLN A 21 -11.67 -7.96 0.46
C GLN A 21 -10.43 -8.40 1.24
N LEU A 22 -9.23 -7.99 0.83
CA LEU A 22 -8.01 -8.28 1.57
C LEU A 22 -8.05 -7.63 2.96
N ALA A 23 -8.51 -6.38 3.06
CA ALA A 23 -8.66 -5.69 4.33
C ALA A 23 -9.67 -6.39 5.26
N ASP A 24 -10.82 -6.82 4.72
CA ASP A 24 -11.83 -7.57 5.46
C ASP A 24 -11.26 -8.89 5.99
N HIS A 25 -10.55 -9.65 5.15
CA HIS A 25 -9.92 -10.91 5.57
C HIS A 25 -8.81 -10.67 6.61
N LEU A 26 -7.99 -9.64 6.44
CA LEU A 26 -6.89 -9.33 7.37
C LEU A 26 -7.40 -9.16 8.81
N SER A 27 -8.57 -8.54 8.98
CA SER A 27 -9.19 -8.34 10.30
C SER A 27 -9.61 -9.64 11.02
N GLN A 28 -9.73 -10.74 10.27
CA GLN A 28 -10.19 -12.04 10.76
C GLN A 28 -9.04 -13.05 10.90
N LEU A 29 -7.86 -12.73 10.38
CA LEU A 29 -6.73 -13.66 10.40
C LEU A 29 -6.11 -13.81 11.80
N PRO A 30 -5.61 -15.01 12.15
CA PRO A 30 -4.72 -15.18 13.29
C PRO A 30 -3.50 -14.25 13.19
N PRO A 31 -2.95 -13.73 14.31
CA PRO A 31 -1.89 -12.71 14.28
C PRO A 31 -0.70 -13.04 13.39
N HIS A 32 -0.20 -14.28 13.43
CA HIS A 32 0.94 -14.70 12.59
C HIS A 32 0.63 -14.63 11.09
N GLN A 33 -0.57 -15.05 10.68
CA GLN A 33 -0.99 -14.97 9.27
C GLN A 33 -1.23 -13.52 8.86
N ALA A 34 -1.80 -12.69 9.74
CA ALA A 34 -1.94 -11.26 9.50
C ALA A 34 -0.57 -10.58 9.29
N THR A 35 0.43 -10.90 10.12
CA THR A 35 1.79 -10.38 9.96
C THR A 35 2.43 -10.78 8.63
N GLN A 36 2.27 -12.03 8.19
CA GLN A 36 2.75 -12.48 6.86
C GLN A 36 2.10 -11.69 5.73
N VAL A 37 0.77 -11.50 5.79
CA VAL A 37 0.04 -10.72 4.78
C VAL A 37 0.50 -9.27 4.79
N ILE A 38 0.65 -8.64 5.96
CA ILE A 38 1.14 -7.27 6.08
C ILE A 38 2.56 -7.15 5.50
N ALA A 39 3.47 -8.07 5.82
CA ALA A 39 4.81 -8.09 5.25
C ALA A 39 4.78 -8.13 3.71
N ARG A 40 3.87 -8.93 3.13
CA ARG A 40 3.70 -9.03 1.67
C ARG A 40 3.09 -7.77 1.05
N VAL A 41 2.17 -7.11 1.75
CA VAL A 41 1.54 -5.86 1.30
C VAL A 41 2.56 -4.71 1.28
N LEU A 42 3.44 -4.67 2.28
CA LEU A 42 4.42 -3.60 2.49
C LEU A 42 5.75 -3.80 1.76
N ASP A 43 5.97 -4.99 1.18
CA ASP A 43 7.13 -5.28 0.34
C ASP A 43 7.34 -4.17 -0.72
N PRO A 44 8.48 -3.46 -0.70
CA PRO A 44 8.67 -2.26 -1.52
C PRO A 44 8.80 -2.58 -3.02
N ASP A 45 9.30 -3.77 -3.35
CA ASP A 45 9.59 -4.17 -4.73
C ASP A 45 8.37 -4.80 -5.43
N THR A 46 7.62 -5.62 -4.69
CA THR A 46 6.58 -6.51 -5.25
C THR A 46 5.26 -6.47 -4.49
N GLY A 47 5.18 -5.66 -3.44
CA GLY A 47 3.98 -5.47 -2.63
C GLY A 47 3.00 -4.48 -3.23
N ILE A 48 1.84 -4.39 -2.58
CA ILE A 48 0.74 -3.52 -2.99
C ILE A 48 1.14 -2.06 -2.87
N LEU A 49 1.86 -1.69 -1.79
CA LEU A 49 2.28 -0.31 -1.59
C LEU A 49 3.21 0.16 -2.72
N GLY A 50 4.23 -0.63 -3.07
CA GLY A 50 5.12 -0.33 -4.21
C GLY A 50 4.36 -0.21 -5.54
N GLY A 51 3.41 -1.12 -5.78
CA GLY A 51 2.54 -1.07 -6.97
C GLY A 51 1.67 0.19 -7.04
N VAL A 52 1.10 0.64 -5.92
CA VAL A 52 0.32 1.88 -5.84
C VAL A 52 1.23 3.11 -6.04
N THR A 53 2.40 3.14 -5.42
CA THR A 53 3.40 4.20 -5.61
C THR A 53 3.77 4.32 -7.09
N HIS A 54 4.04 3.20 -7.76
CA HIS A 54 4.32 3.17 -9.19
C HIS A 54 3.15 3.69 -10.03
N LEU A 55 1.92 3.25 -9.74
CA LEU A 55 0.72 3.68 -10.47
C LEU A 55 0.50 5.20 -10.36
N VAL A 56 0.67 5.78 -9.17
CA VAL A 56 0.55 7.22 -8.94
C VAL A 56 1.67 7.99 -9.65
N ALA A 57 2.91 7.48 -9.62
CA ALA A 57 4.03 8.07 -10.36
C ALA A 57 3.77 8.08 -11.88
N THR A 58 3.27 6.98 -12.45
CA THR A 58 2.86 6.90 -13.86
C THR A 58 1.73 7.88 -14.17
N GLY A 59 0.73 7.97 -13.30
CA GLY A 59 -0.38 8.92 -13.43
C GLY A 59 0.10 10.38 -13.41
N SER A 60 1.07 10.70 -12.55
CA SER A 60 1.70 12.03 -12.49
C SER A 60 2.45 12.37 -13.78
N ALA A 61 3.23 11.43 -14.32
CA ALA A 61 3.94 11.62 -15.59
C ALA A 61 2.95 11.83 -16.76
N PHE A 62 1.85 11.07 -16.79
CA PHE A 62 0.77 11.29 -17.76
C PHE A 62 0.14 12.69 -17.59
N ALA A 63 -0.23 13.06 -16.36
CA ALA A 63 -0.85 14.35 -16.07
C ALA A 63 0.04 15.52 -16.46
N LYS A 64 1.36 15.41 -16.28
CA LYS A 64 2.34 16.39 -16.75
C LYS A 64 2.22 16.62 -18.26
N ASN A 65 2.28 15.55 -19.05
CA ASN A 65 2.20 15.64 -20.51
C ASN A 65 0.87 16.28 -20.95
N GLN A 66 -0.24 15.91 -20.30
CA GLN A 66 -1.56 16.48 -20.60
C GLN A 66 -1.67 17.95 -20.18
N ALA A 67 -1.03 18.36 -19.07
CA ALA A 67 -1.00 19.75 -18.62
C ALA A 67 -0.17 20.64 -19.55
N GLU A 68 0.99 20.15 -20.01
CA GLU A 68 1.82 20.82 -21.02
C GLU A 68 1.08 21.04 -22.35
N GLN A 69 0.14 20.15 -22.69
CA GLN A 69 -0.74 20.25 -23.85
C GLN A 69 -2.03 21.07 -23.60
N GLY A 70 -2.25 21.57 -22.39
CA GLY A 70 -3.45 22.31 -22.00
C GLY A 70 -4.72 21.45 -21.86
N ALA A 71 -4.59 20.12 -21.85
CA ALA A 71 -5.71 19.18 -21.73
C ALA A 71 -6.10 18.89 -20.27
N LEU A 72 -5.20 19.12 -19.31
CA LEU A 72 -5.46 19.04 -17.88
C LEU A 72 -4.94 20.30 -17.15
N PRO A 73 -5.56 20.69 -16.02
CA PRO A 73 -5.00 21.72 -15.16
C PRO A 73 -3.65 21.27 -14.57
N ALA A 74 -2.70 22.21 -14.45
CA ALA A 74 -1.38 21.93 -13.89
C ALA A 74 -1.45 21.45 -12.43
N GLU A 75 -2.48 21.88 -11.69
CA GLU A 75 -2.74 21.48 -10.31
C GLU A 75 -2.93 19.96 -10.16
N VAL A 76 -3.48 19.30 -11.19
CA VAL A 76 -3.66 17.83 -11.17
C VAL A 76 -2.31 17.13 -11.21
N TRP A 77 -1.39 17.59 -12.08
CA TRP A 77 -0.02 17.07 -12.10
C TRP A 77 0.69 17.34 -10.77
N LEU A 78 0.60 18.56 -10.23
CA LEU A 78 1.23 18.91 -8.96
C LEU A 78 0.72 18.05 -7.80
N ALA A 79 -0.59 17.80 -7.73
CA ALA A 79 -1.19 16.96 -6.71
C ALA A 79 -0.73 15.50 -6.82
N LEU A 80 -0.72 14.93 -8.03
CA LEU A 80 -0.25 13.56 -8.25
C LEU A 80 1.25 13.41 -7.99
N GLY A 81 2.06 14.40 -8.38
CA GLY A 81 3.50 14.43 -8.10
C GLY A 81 3.78 14.47 -6.59
N ARG A 82 3.05 15.31 -5.85
CA ARG A 82 3.16 15.35 -4.38
C ARG A 82 2.76 14.02 -3.74
N ALA A 83 1.62 13.46 -4.15
CA ALA A 83 1.15 12.18 -3.63
C ALA A 83 2.16 11.05 -3.92
N SER A 84 2.78 11.04 -5.11
CA SER A 84 3.82 10.08 -5.45
C SER A 84 5.04 10.18 -4.53
N ASN A 85 5.47 11.40 -4.20
CA ASN A 85 6.61 11.60 -3.30
C ASN A 85 6.28 11.17 -1.86
N GLU A 86 5.10 11.56 -1.37
CA GLU A 86 4.64 11.17 -0.03
C GLU A 86 4.50 9.64 0.10
N LEU A 87 3.99 8.96 -0.93
CA LEU A 87 3.92 7.50 -0.95
C LEU A 87 5.30 6.85 -0.97
N TYR A 88 6.24 7.42 -1.72
CA TYR A 88 7.63 6.94 -1.75
C TYR A 88 8.30 7.08 -0.38
N ASP A 89 8.15 8.23 0.28
CA ASP A 89 8.68 8.44 1.63
C ASP A 89 8.06 7.46 2.64
N ILE A 90 6.76 7.20 2.55
CA ILE A 90 6.09 6.16 3.36
C ILE A 90 6.67 4.77 3.08
N THR A 91 6.96 4.43 1.82
CA THR A 91 7.60 3.14 1.48
C THR A 91 8.97 3.02 2.15
N LEU A 92 9.77 4.09 2.13
CA LEU A 92 11.09 4.09 2.80
C LEU A 92 10.97 3.89 4.31
N ASP A 93 10.06 4.62 4.96
CA ASP A 93 9.81 4.49 6.40
C ASP A 93 9.39 3.05 6.80
N LEU A 94 8.62 2.38 5.94
CA LEU A 94 8.12 1.04 6.20
C LEU A 94 9.13 -0.06 5.85
N ASP A 95 10.02 0.18 4.89
CA ASP A 95 11.09 -0.76 4.52
C ASP A 95 11.98 -1.09 5.72
N GLU A 96 12.26 -0.09 6.57
CA GLU A 96 12.99 -0.27 7.84
C GLU A 96 12.38 -1.33 8.78
N HIS A 97 11.11 -1.68 8.58
CA HIS A 97 10.36 -2.64 9.38
C HIS A 97 9.98 -3.92 8.63
N THR A 98 10.21 -3.98 7.31
CA THR A 98 9.84 -5.13 6.48
C THR A 98 10.60 -6.38 6.90
N ASP A 99 11.91 -6.29 7.17
CA ASP A 99 12.73 -7.41 7.67
C ASP A 99 12.19 -7.98 8.99
N THR A 100 11.73 -7.11 9.89
CA THR A 100 11.15 -7.52 11.17
C THR A 100 9.83 -8.26 10.96
N LEU A 101 8.97 -7.76 10.07
CA LEU A 101 7.69 -8.39 9.76
C LEU A 101 7.87 -9.74 9.05
N GLN A 102 8.83 -9.84 8.12
CA GLN A 102 9.17 -11.10 7.45
C GLN A 102 9.74 -12.13 8.44
N HIS A 103 10.60 -11.71 9.36
CA HIS A 103 11.15 -12.59 10.38
C HIS A 103 10.05 -13.14 11.31
N VAL A 104 9.15 -12.28 11.80
CA VAL A 104 8.03 -12.71 12.66
C VAL A 104 7.06 -13.64 11.92
N GLY A 105 6.81 -13.38 10.63
CA GLY A 105 5.94 -14.22 9.81
C GLY A 105 6.54 -15.56 9.40
N THR A 106 7.85 -15.76 9.50
CA THR A 106 8.52 -17.02 9.09
C THR A 106 8.92 -17.90 10.27
N GLN A 107 8.85 -17.38 11.51
CA GLN A 107 9.14 -18.18 12.69
C GLN A 107 8.08 -19.28 12.88
N PRO A 108 8.48 -20.57 12.96
CA PRO A 108 7.58 -21.64 13.33
C PRO A 108 6.96 -21.31 14.69
N VAL A 109 5.66 -21.58 14.87
CA VAL A 109 4.98 -21.53 16.17
C VAL A 109 5.62 -22.59 17.06
N THR A 110 6.75 -22.26 17.67
CA THR A 110 7.43 -23.11 18.63
C THR A 110 6.66 -23.01 19.93
N THR A 111 6.07 -24.14 20.31
CA THR A 111 5.41 -24.32 21.60
C THR A 111 6.35 -23.97 22.76
N ALA A 112 5.83 -23.16 23.69
CA ALA A 112 6.34 -22.90 25.03
C ALA A 112 7.57 -21.98 25.18
N ALA A 113 7.51 -20.75 24.66
CA ALA A 113 8.17 -19.62 25.30
C ALA A 113 7.10 -18.66 25.88
N LYS A 114 7.35 -18.11 27.08
CA LYS A 114 6.48 -17.12 27.70
C LYS A 114 6.29 -15.96 26.72
N PRO A 115 5.04 -15.53 26.41
CA PRO A 115 4.81 -14.40 25.53
C PRO A 115 5.61 -13.18 26.02
N PRO A 116 6.31 -12.46 25.12
CA PRO A 116 7.01 -11.24 25.51
C PRO A 116 6.01 -10.27 26.15
N ALA A 117 6.48 -9.54 27.17
CA ALA A 117 5.64 -8.57 27.85
C ALA A 117 5.14 -7.52 26.83
N PRO A 118 3.85 -7.12 26.87
CA PRO A 118 3.32 -6.11 25.97
C PRO A 118 4.14 -4.82 26.05
N ALA A 119 4.60 -4.30 24.91
CA ALA A 119 5.28 -3.02 24.86
C ALA A 119 4.29 -1.88 25.12
N PRO A 120 4.68 -0.80 25.84
CA PRO A 120 3.85 0.38 25.95
C PRO A 120 3.67 0.99 24.56
N LEU A 121 2.42 1.10 24.10
CA LEU A 121 2.11 1.71 22.81
C LEU A 121 2.38 3.22 22.90
N VAL A 122 3.30 3.72 22.09
CA VAL A 122 3.55 5.17 21.97
C VAL A 122 2.38 5.77 21.20
N VAL A 123 1.47 6.46 21.91
CA VAL A 123 0.44 7.27 21.26
C VAL A 123 1.12 8.45 20.58
N ARG A 124 1.17 8.46 19.24
CA ARG A 124 1.56 9.65 18.48
C ARG A 124 0.55 10.76 18.80
N ARG A 125 0.97 11.78 19.56
CA ARG A 125 0.22 13.04 19.69
C ARG A 125 0.11 13.65 18.29
N ARG A 126 -1.13 13.74 17.77
CA ARG A 126 -1.39 14.55 16.58
C ARG A 126 -1.03 16.00 16.91
N ARG A 127 -0.17 16.61 16.10
CA ARG A 127 0.08 18.06 16.10
C ARG A 127 -0.84 18.71 15.09
#